data_AF-A0A1D6KAV6-F1
#
_entry.id   AF-A0A1D6KAV6-F1
#
_cell.length_a   1.000
_cell.length_b   1.000
_cell.length_c   1.000
_cell.angle_alpha   90.00
_cell.angle_beta   90.00
_cell.angle_gamma   90.00
#
_symmetry.space_group_name_H-M   'P 1'
#
loop_
_entity.id
_entity.type
_entity.pdbx_description
1 polymer ?
#
loop_
_entity_poly.entity_id
_entity_poly.type
_entity_poly.pdbx_seq_one_letter_code
_entity_poly.pdbx_strand_id
1 'polypeptide(L)'
;MRGGIYRLKEHLAHVGKNVKKCTSATPQALEAKEKCKKAIEAAKRKREKKTVRELELREEVNVSRVGEESEEVTCVGSSQPHKLGPIDKWTRAIDPTKADSFKQQQLNKELWKEREHGVHKFIARWAYNHGIPFNACDNDEFKQMCEAIGQFGPGLTPPTQDAFRGSLLEEEYERTKCLLQEREAEKMKNGCSIMTDACFFAESTL
;
A
#
# COMPACT_ATOMS: atom_id res chain seq x y z
N MET A 1 -13.50 -14.88 15.50
CA MET A 1 -12.73 -15.29 16.70
C MET A 1 -11.27 -15.55 16.32
N ARG A 2 -10.32 -14.65 16.63
CA ARG A 2 -8.86 -14.86 16.34
C ARG A 2 -7.94 -14.49 17.53
N GLY A 3 -8.49 -14.41 18.74
CA GLY A 3 -7.75 -13.90 19.91
C GLY A 3 -7.09 -14.97 20.78
N GLY A 4 -7.59 -16.21 20.80
CA GLY A 4 -7.19 -17.22 21.78
C GLY A 4 -5.72 -17.60 21.70
N ILE A 5 -5.23 -17.97 20.51
CA ILE A 5 -3.83 -18.36 20.30
C ILE A 5 -2.87 -17.18 20.53
N TYR A 6 -3.26 -15.97 20.13
CA TYR A 6 -2.42 -14.78 20.32
C TYR A 6 -2.26 -14.45 21.81
N ARG A 7 -3.36 -14.47 22.56
CA ARG A 7 -3.37 -14.27 24.03
C ARG A 7 -2.56 -15.33 24.76
N LEU A 8 -2.61 -16.59 24.32
CA LEU A 8 -1.79 -17.66 24.85
C LEU A 8 -0.29 -17.40 24.61
N LYS A 9 0.09 -16.94 23.42
CA LYS A 9 1.48 -16.57 23.11
C LYS A 9 1.94 -15.39 23.97
N GLU A 10 1.10 -14.37 24.18
CA GLU A 10 1.38 -13.25 25.09
C GLU A 10 1.60 -13.70 26.54
N HIS A 11 0.74 -14.59 27.05
CA HIS A 11 0.83 -15.19 28.38
C HIS A 11 2.16 -15.93 28.60
N LEU A 12 2.55 -16.78 27.63
CA LEU A 12 3.78 -17.57 27.69
C LEU A 12 5.03 -16.72 27.48
N ALA A 13 5.01 -15.79 26.51
CA ALA A 13 6.16 -14.94 26.17
C ALA A 13 6.43 -13.83 27.19
N HIS A 14 5.49 -13.55 28.11
CA HIS A 14 5.48 -12.38 28.99
C HIS A 14 5.49 -11.05 28.22
N VAL A 15 4.86 -11.02 27.05
CA VAL A 15 4.78 -9.85 26.15
C VAL A 15 3.35 -9.31 26.17
N GLY A 16 3.21 -7.99 26.24
CA GLY A 16 1.90 -7.32 26.28
C GLY A 16 1.34 -7.10 27.69
N LYS A 17 0.21 -6.40 27.78
CA LYS A 17 -0.48 -6.05 29.05
C LYS A 17 -1.87 -6.68 29.20
N ASN A 18 -2.35 -7.37 28.15
CA ASN A 18 -3.74 -7.80 28.03
C ASN A 18 -4.04 -9.14 28.70
N VAL A 19 -3.01 -9.89 29.13
CA VAL A 19 -3.13 -11.24 29.68
C VAL A 19 -2.18 -11.36 30.87
N LYS A 20 -2.59 -12.10 31.92
CA LYS A 20 -1.68 -12.45 33.03
C LYS A 20 -0.46 -13.18 32.47
N LYS A 21 0.69 -13.06 33.12
CA LYS A 21 1.92 -13.77 32.71
C LYS A 21 1.94 -15.19 33.26
N CYS A 22 2.54 -16.13 32.52
CA CYS A 22 2.74 -17.50 32.99
C CYS A 22 3.65 -17.50 34.23
N THR A 23 3.22 -18.17 35.30
CA THR A 23 3.98 -18.33 36.55
C THR A 23 4.83 -19.61 36.59
N SER A 24 4.63 -20.53 35.65
CA SER A 24 5.41 -21.77 35.55
C SER A 24 6.86 -21.48 35.14
N ALA A 25 7.81 -22.04 35.89
CA ALA A 25 9.25 -21.88 35.68
C ALA A 25 9.94 -23.20 35.32
N THR A 26 9.21 -24.18 34.79
CA THR A 26 9.81 -25.43 34.32
C THR A 26 10.74 -25.17 33.12
N PRO A 27 11.74 -26.03 32.86
CA PRO A 27 12.59 -25.92 31.67
C PRO A 27 11.78 -25.82 30.37
N GLN A 28 10.69 -26.60 30.28
CA GLN A 28 9.76 -26.58 29.16
C GLN A 28 9.00 -25.24 29.05
N ALA A 29 8.63 -24.62 30.18
CA ALA A 29 7.97 -23.31 30.18
C ALA A 29 8.92 -22.18 29.75
N LEU A 30 10.20 -22.24 30.12
CA LEU A 30 11.22 -21.28 29.67
C LEU A 30 11.49 -21.42 28.17
N GLU A 31 11.57 -22.65 27.66
CA GLU A 31 11.71 -22.91 26.23
C GLU A 31 10.47 -22.42 25.45
N ALA A 32 9.26 -22.70 25.95
CA ALA A 32 8.02 -22.22 25.35
C ALA A 32 7.92 -20.69 25.36
N LYS A 33 8.41 -20.03 26.42
CA LYS A 33 8.49 -18.57 26.53
C LYS A 33 9.37 -17.98 25.44
N GLU A 34 10.58 -18.51 25.25
CA GLU A 34 11.50 -18.05 24.19
C GLU A 34 10.90 -18.29 22.79
N LYS A 35 10.36 -19.48 22.52
CA LYS A 35 9.69 -19.78 21.24
C LYS A 35 8.52 -18.84 20.96
N CYS A 36 7.67 -18.58 21.95
CA CYS A 36 6.53 -17.66 21.80
C CYS A 36 7.00 -16.22 21.57
N LYS A 37 8.03 -15.77 22.29
CA LYS A 37 8.62 -14.43 22.11
C LYS A 37 9.17 -14.25 20.71
N LYS A 38 9.98 -15.20 20.22
CA LYS A 38 10.50 -15.19 18.84
C LYS A 38 9.39 -15.18 17.80
N ALA A 39 8.33 -15.97 17.99
CA ALA A 39 7.20 -16.01 17.07
C ALA A 39 6.42 -14.68 17.02
N ILE A 40 6.23 -14.01 18.16
CA ILE A 40 5.58 -12.69 18.22
C ILE A 40 6.44 -11.64 17.52
N GLU A 41 7.75 -11.59 17.82
CA GLU A 41 8.65 -10.63 17.18
C GLU A 41 8.82 -10.87 15.68
N ALA A 42 8.94 -12.12 15.24
CA ALA A 42 9.00 -12.46 13.82
C ALA A 42 7.73 -12.02 13.09
N ALA A 43 6.55 -12.22 13.70
CA ALA A 43 5.29 -11.75 13.14
C ALA A 43 5.20 -10.22 13.09
N LYS A 44 5.71 -9.52 14.12
CA LYS A 44 5.78 -8.06 14.16
C LYS A 44 6.71 -7.53 13.05
N ARG A 45 7.94 -8.04 12.98
CA ARG A 45 8.92 -7.70 11.94
C ARG A 45 8.40 -7.99 10.54
N LYS A 46 7.68 -9.11 10.34
CA LYS A 46 7.07 -9.42 9.03
C LYS A 46 6.01 -8.38 8.64
N ARG A 47 5.20 -7.90 9.60
CA ARG A 47 4.21 -6.83 9.36
C ARG A 47 4.91 -5.50 9.07
N GLU A 48 5.89 -5.13 9.88
CA GLU A 48 6.68 -3.91 9.71
C GLU A 48 7.37 -3.89 8.34
N LYS A 49 8.04 -4.97 7.94
CA LYS A 49 8.64 -5.10 6.60
C LYS A 49 7.63 -4.95 5.47
N LYS A 50 6.41 -5.48 5.62
CA LYS A 50 5.34 -5.29 4.63
C LYS A 50 4.93 -3.83 4.54
N THR A 51 4.74 -3.17 5.68
CA THR A 51 4.36 -1.74 5.74
C THR A 51 5.45 -0.84 5.18
N VAL A 52 6.72 -1.10 5.51
CA VAL A 52 7.87 -0.35 4.98
C VAL A 52 7.94 -0.48 3.46
N ARG A 53 7.85 -1.71 2.92
CA ARG A 53 7.83 -1.91 1.46
C ARG A 53 6.66 -1.21 0.77
N GLU A 54 5.49 -1.21 1.38
CA GLU A 54 4.33 -0.49 0.83
C GLU A 54 4.54 1.02 0.83
N LEU A 55 5.22 1.59 1.83
CA LEU A 55 5.57 3.01 1.86
C LEU A 55 6.65 3.34 0.82
N GLU A 56 7.69 2.50 0.71
CA GLU A 56 8.75 2.64 -0.31
C GLU A 56 8.15 2.66 -1.72
N LEU A 57 7.20 1.77 -2.02
CA LEU A 57 6.50 1.75 -3.32
C LEU A 57 5.68 3.01 -3.60
N ARG A 58 5.09 3.62 -2.56
CA ARG A 58 4.33 4.88 -2.71
C ARG A 58 5.25 6.07 -2.93
N GLU A 59 6.42 6.07 -2.31
CA GLU A 59 7.43 7.12 -2.45
C GLU A 59 8.10 7.11 -3.83
N GLU A 60 8.21 5.93 -4.45
CA GLU A 60 8.73 5.78 -5.82
C GLU A 60 7.81 6.43 -6.87
N VAL A 61 6.51 6.54 -6.59
CA VAL A 61 5.56 7.23 -7.47
C VAL A 61 5.58 8.72 -7.17
N ASN A 62 6.09 9.51 -8.12
CA ASN A 62 6.09 10.96 -8.02
C ASN A 62 5.48 11.58 -9.28
N VAL A 63 4.16 11.82 -9.25
CA VAL A 63 3.47 12.56 -10.31
C VAL A 63 3.59 14.06 -10.02
N SER A 64 4.48 14.76 -10.71
CA SER A 64 4.67 16.20 -10.52
C SER A 64 3.40 16.97 -10.91
N ARG A 65 2.89 17.81 -10.00
CA ARG A 65 1.81 18.74 -10.31
C ARG A 65 2.38 19.93 -11.08
N VAL A 66 2.58 19.77 -12.39
CA VAL A 66 3.04 20.88 -13.25
C VAL A 66 1.85 21.79 -13.56
N GLY A 67 1.81 22.95 -12.91
CA GLY A 67 0.81 23.99 -13.22
C GLY A 67 0.37 24.86 -12.03
N GLU A 68 1.30 25.47 -11.30
CA GLU A 68 1.05 26.70 -10.53
C GLU A 68 2.32 27.57 -10.62
N GLU A 69 2.53 28.23 -11.75
CA GLU A 69 3.32 29.45 -11.75
C GLU A 69 2.35 30.61 -11.50
N SER A 70 2.53 31.29 -10.36
CA SER A 70 1.89 32.53 -9.93
C SER A 70 0.53 32.42 -9.23
N GLU A 71 0.52 32.96 -8.00
CA GLU A 71 -0.59 33.24 -7.08
C GLU A 71 -1.05 32.07 -6.19
N GLU A 72 -0.38 32.02 -5.04
CA GLU A 72 -1.02 31.88 -3.73
C GLU A 72 -2.54 32.16 -3.79
N VAL A 73 -3.35 31.09 -3.94
CA VAL A 73 -4.74 31.16 -3.49
C VAL A 73 -4.73 31.00 -1.97
N THR A 74 -4.15 31.99 -1.30
CA THR A 74 -4.70 32.41 -0.02
C THR A 74 -6.12 32.80 -0.33
N CYS A 75 -7.05 32.04 0.21
CA CYS A 75 -8.42 32.47 0.33
C CYS A 75 -8.44 33.77 1.16
N VAL A 76 -8.37 34.91 0.48
CA VAL A 76 -8.61 36.22 1.07
C VAL A 76 -10.06 36.23 1.56
N GLY A 77 -10.19 36.24 2.87
CA GLY A 77 -11.45 36.32 3.59
C GLY A 77 -11.26 36.98 4.96
N SER A 78 -10.78 38.21 4.95
CA SER A 78 -10.90 39.23 6.01
C SER A 78 -10.12 39.04 7.33
N SER A 79 -9.11 39.88 7.48
CA SER A 79 -8.45 40.21 8.74
C SER A 79 -9.36 41.07 9.62
N GLN A 80 -10.13 40.46 10.54
CA GLN A 80 -10.61 41.07 11.80
C GLN A 80 -11.19 39.99 12.73
N PRO A 81 -11.11 40.14 14.08
CA PRO A 81 -11.44 39.08 15.02
C PRO A 81 -12.97 38.93 15.14
N HIS A 82 -13.56 38.09 14.29
CA HIS A 82 -14.99 37.80 14.33
C HIS A 82 -15.29 36.81 15.47
N LYS A 83 -16.36 37.11 16.22
CA LYS A 83 -16.86 36.31 17.34
C LYS A 83 -17.08 34.86 16.87
N LEU A 84 -16.33 33.94 17.46
CA LEU A 84 -16.37 32.50 17.19
C LEU A 84 -17.82 31.99 17.26
N GLY A 85 -18.26 31.39 16.17
CA GLY A 85 -19.58 30.79 16.05
C GLY A 85 -19.58 29.36 16.59
N PRO A 86 -20.75 28.77 16.87
CA PRO A 86 -20.87 27.37 17.30
C PRO A 86 -20.25 26.35 16.33
N ILE A 87 -20.08 26.75 15.06
CA ILE A 87 -19.53 25.94 13.97
C ILE A 87 -18.01 25.71 14.11
N ASP A 88 -17.29 26.65 14.74
CA ASP A 88 -15.83 26.61 14.90
C ASP A 88 -15.37 25.57 15.93
N LYS A 89 -16.33 24.93 16.62
CA LYS A 89 -16.10 23.80 17.51
C LYS A 89 -15.75 22.51 16.75
N TRP A 90 -16.10 22.43 15.46
CA TRP A 90 -15.96 21.25 14.62
C TRP A 90 -14.71 21.28 13.72
N THR A 91 -14.07 22.43 13.59
CA THR A 91 -12.86 22.65 12.76
C THR A 91 -11.55 22.62 13.56
N ARG A 92 -11.60 22.47 14.88
CA ARG A 92 -10.38 22.28 15.69
C ARG A 92 -9.80 20.88 15.54
N ALA A 93 -8.47 20.80 15.62
CA ALA A 93 -7.74 19.54 15.69
C ALA A 93 -8.29 18.65 16.84
N ILE A 94 -8.56 17.40 16.49
CA ILE A 94 -9.24 16.43 17.36
C ILE A 94 -8.31 16.05 18.52
N ASP A 95 -8.74 16.35 19.74
CA ASP A 95 -8.08 15.93 20.97
C ASP A 95 -8.44 14.44 21.24
N PRO A 96 -7.49 13.49 21.22
CA PRO A 96 -7.76 12.05 21.19
C PRO A 96 -8.35 11.46 22.49
N THR A 97 -8.61 12.29 23.50
CA THR A 97 -9.06 11.88 24.85
C THR A 97 -10.58 11.93 25.05
N LYS A 98 -11.36 12.51 24.13
CA LYS A 98 -12.82 12.71 24.28
C LYS A 98 -13.63 11.67 23.50
N ALA A 99 -14.72 11.15 24.08
CA ALA A 99 -15.58 10.12 23.46
C ALA A 99 -16.16 10.50 22.08
N ASP A 100 -16.28 11.79 21.78
CA ASP A 100 -16.73 12.28 20.47
C ASP A 100 -15.67 12.10 19.36
N SER A 101 -14.38 12.06 19.71
CA SER A 101 -13.30 11.77 18.75
C SER A 101 -13.37 10.33 18.25
N PHE A 102 -13.75 9.38 19.11
CA PHE A 102 -13.95 7.98 18.73
C PHE A 102 -15.12 7.81 17.76
N LYS A 103 -16.24 8.51 17.98
CA LYS A 103 -17.38 8.50 17.05
C LYS A 103 -17.00 9.11 15.70
N GLN A 104 -16.30 10.25 15.69
CA GLN A 104 -15.81 10.88 14.46
C GLN A 104 -14.80 9.98 13.72
N GLN A 105 -13.84 9.36 14.42
CA GLN A 105 -12.89 8.41 13.83
C GLN A 105 -13.59 7.19 13.24
N GLN A 106 -14.64 6.69 13.91
CA GLN A 106 -15.39 5.54 13.44
C GLN A 106 -16.26 5.87 12.22
N LEU A 107 -16.94 7.02 12.23
CA LEU A 107 -17.67 7.54 11.07
C LEU A 107 -16.75 7.81 9.88
N ASN A 108 -15.60 8.44 10.13
CA ASN A 108 -14.58 8.69 9.11
C ASN A 108 -14.09 7.37 8.51
N LYS A 109 -13.79 6.37 9.34
CA LYS A 109 -13.39 5.02 8.90
C LYS A 109 -14.47 4.30 8.09
N GLU A 110 -15.74 4.42 8.45
CA GLU A 110 -16.85 3.83 7.70
C GLU A 110 -17.03 4.51 6.34
N LEU A 111 -16.97 5.83 6.30
CA LEU A 111 -17.01 6.61 5.06
C LEU A 111 -15.83 6.30 4.13
N TRP A 112 -14.62 6.13 4.67
CA TRP A 112 -13.45 5.70 3.88
C TRP A 112 -13.66 4.32 3.27
N LYS A 113 -14.17 3.36 4.06
CA LYS A 113 -14.46 2.01 3.56
C LYS A 113 -15.52 2.01 2.47
N GLU A 114 -16.54 2.85 2.60
CA GLU A 114 -17.60 2.97 1.60
C GLU A 114 -17.05 3.54 0.29
N ARG A 115 -16.24 4.60 0.36
CA ARG A 115 -15.54 5.16 -0.81
C ARG A 115 -14.59 4.15 -1.45
N GLU A 116 -13.77 3.48 -0.64
CA GLU A 116 -12.85 2.42 -1.08
C GLU A 116 -13.61 1.29 -1.78
N HIS A 117 -14.73 0.84 -1.21
CA HIS A 117 -15.58 -0.16 -1.82
C HIS A 117 -16.18 0.30 -3.15
N GLY A 118 -16.53 1.58 -3.27
CA GLY A 118 -16.95 2.20 -4.52
C GLY A 118 -15.88 2.06 -5.61
N VAL A 119 -14.64 2.46 -5.32
CA VAL A 119 -13.50 2.36 -6.25
C VAL A 119 -13.22 0.90 -6.63
N HIS A 120 -13.20 -0.01 -5.65
CA HIS A 120 -12.97 -1.43 -5.89
C HIS A 120 -14.00 -2.06 -6.83
N LYS A 121 -15.27 -1.62 -6.80
CA LYS A 121 -16.28 -2.11 -7.75
C LYS A 121 -15.93 -1.77 -9.20
N PHE A 122 -15.41 -0.56 -9.46
CA PHE A 122 -15.03 -0.15 -10.81
C PHE A 122 -13.81 -0.93 -11.30
N ILE A 123 -12.79 -1.09 -10.45
CA ILE A 123 -11.61 -1.91 -10.76
C ILE A 123 -12.01 -3.35 -11.05
N ALA A 124 -12.84 -3.96 -10.18
CA ALA A 124 -13.29 -5.33 -10.36
C ALA A 124 -14.11 -5.51 -11.64
N ARG A 125 -15.01 -4.57 -11.96
CA ARG A 125 -15.79 -4.61 -13.21
C ARG A 125 -14.88 -4.54 -14.43
N TRP A 126 -13.88 -3.66 -14.44
CA TRP A 126 -12.89 -3.58 -15.54
C TRP A 126 -12.11 -4.89 -15.68
N ALA A 127 -11.60 -5.43 -14.57
CA ALA A 127 -10.84 -6.68 -14.55
C ALA A 127 -11.66 -7.87 -15.07
N TYR A 128 -12.91 -8.01 -14.61
CA TYR A 128 -13.80 -9.08 -15.07
C TYR A 128 -14.18 -8.95 -16.56
N ASN A 129 -14.44 -7.74 -17.03
CA ASN A 129 -14.82 -7.50 -18.42
C ASN A 129 -13.70 -7.83 -19.41
N HIS A 130 -12.44 -7.62 -19.00
CA HIS A 130 -11.27 -7.87 -19.84
C HIS A 130 -10.54 -9.18 -19.52
N GLY A 131 -11.11 -10.03 -18.65
CA GLY A 131 -10.50 -11.31 -18.30
C GLY A 131 -9.13 -11.18 -17.64
N ILE A 132 -8.89 -10.10 -16.90
CA ILE A 132 -7.60 -9.86 -16.24
C ILE A 132 -7.41 -10.90 -15.12
N PRO A 133 -6.31 -11.67 -15.14
CA PRO A 133 -6.07 -12.68 -14.12
C PRO A 133 -5.77 -12.02 -12.77
N PHE A 134 -6.21 -12.63 -11.66
CA PHE A 134 -6.12 -12.02 -10.33
C PHE A 134 -4.70 -11.74 -9.86
N ASN A 135 -3.72 -12.50 -10.37
CA ASN A 135 -2.31 -12.25 -10.09
C ASN A 135 -1.82 -10.91 -10.64
N ALA A 136 -2.44 -10.35 -11.68
CA ALA A 136 -2.09 -9.03 -12.21
C ALA A 136 -2.33 -7.91 -11.18
N CYS A 137 -3.27 -8.11 -10.24
CA CYS A 137 -3.55 -7.16 -9.16
C CYS A 137 -2.62 -7.33 -7.94
N ASP A 138 -1.81 -8.40 -7.88
CA ASP A 138 -0.88 -8.65 -6.76
C ASP A 138 0.54 -8.12 -7.03
N ASN A 139 0.74 -7.52 -8.20
CA ASN A 139 2.01 -6.92 -8.61
C ASN A 139 2.19 -5.51 -8.03
N ASP A 140 3.44 -5.06 -7.91
CA ASP A 140 3.76 -3.75 -7.34
C ASP A 140 3.41 -2.61 -8.31
N GLU A 141 3.49 -2.86 -9.62
CA GLU A 141 3.09 -1.93 -10.68
C GLU A 141 1.60 -1.56 -10.59
N PHE A 142 0.74 -2.51 -10.20
CA PHE A 142 -0.69 -2.22 -9.99
C PHE A 142 -0.90 -1.25 -8.82
N LYS A 143 -0.14 -1.41 -7.73
CA LYS A 143 -0.21 -0.50 -6.57
C LYS A 143 0.31 0.88 -6.94
N GLN A 144 1.43 0.94 -7.67
CA GLN A 144 2.01 2.18 -8.17
C GLN A 144 1.04 2.92 -9.10
N MET A 145 0.35 2.22 -10.00
CA MET A 145 -0.70 2.79 -10.85
C MET A 145 -1.84 3.39 -10.01
N CYS A 146 -2.34 2.69 -9.00
CA CYS A 146 -3.39 3.22 -8.13
C CYS A 146 -2.94 4.45 -7.34
N GLU A 147 -1.70 4.46 -6.84
CA GLU A 147 -1.13 5.61 -6.13
C GLU A 147 -0.95 6.80 -7.08
N ALA A 148 -0.47 6.59 -8.31
CA ALA A 148 -0.28 7.64 -9.32
C ALA A 148 -1.61 8.32 -9.70
N ILE A 149 -2.66 7.52 -9.92
CA ILE A 149 -4.02 8.03 -10.17
C ILE A 149 -4.52 8.81 -8.96
N GLY A 150 -4.25 8.32 -7.74
CA GLY A 150 -4.59 9.00 -6.49
C GLY A 150 -3.87 10.34 -6.30
N GLN A 151 -2.58 10.40 -6.63
CA GLN A 151 -1.75 11.61 -6.54
C GLN A 151 -2.18 12.66 -7.58
N PHE A 152 -2.51 12.25 -8.80
CA PHE A 152 -3.04 13.17 -9.83
C PHE A 152 -4.37 13.79 -9.39
N GLY A 153 -5.27 12.96 -8.86
CA GLY A 153 -6.60 13.38 -8.41
C GLY A 153 -7.64 13.43 -9.54
N PRO A 154 -8.77 14.13 -9.36
CA PRO A 154 -9.83 14.19 -10.37
C PRO A 154 -9.37 14.92 -11.63
N GLY A 155 -9.81 14.44 -12.80
CA GLY A 155 -9.52 15.07 -14.10
C GLY A 155 -8.51 14.32 -14.97
N LEU A 156 -7.95 13.20 -14.49
CA LEU A 156 -7.10 12.34 -15.32
C LEU A 156 -7.90 11.82 -16.52
N THR A 157 -7.38 12.09 -17.72
CA THR A 157 -7.89 11.46 -18.94
C THR A 157 -7.09 10.17 -19.18
N PRO A 158 -7.74 9.00 -19.31
CA PRO A 158 -7.03 7.76 -19.59
C PRO A 158 -6.21 7.84 -20.89
N PRO A 159 -5.05 7.16 -20.98
CA PRO A 159 -4.26 7.15 -22.21
C PRO A 159 -5.03 6.53 -23.38
N THR A 160 -4.79 7.04 -24.58
CA THR A 160 -5.37 6.48 -25.81
C THR A 160 -4.64 5.19 -26.21
N GLN A 161 -5.29 4.38 -27.04
CA GLN A 161 -4.68 3.15 -27.58
C GLN A 161 -3.38 3.43 -28.35
N ASP A 162 -3.31 4.56 -29.07
CA ASP A 162 -2.12 4.94 -29.82
C ASP A 162 -0.98 5.34 -28.90
N ALA A 163 -1.27 6.04 -27.80
CA ALA A 163 -0.27 6.35 -26.78
C ALA A 163 0.31 5.07 -26.15
N PHE A 164 -0.54 4.07 -25.85
CA PHE A 164 -0.10 2.76 -25.35
C PHE A 164 0.78 1.99 -26.34
N ARG A 165 0.57 2.16 -27.65
CA ARG A 165 1.32 1.46 -28.70
C ARG A 165 2.57 2.22 -29.15
N GLY A 166 2.60 3.53 -28.91
CA GLY A 166 3.65 4.43 -29.35
C GLY A 166 4.52 4.87 -28.17
N SER A 167 4.29 6.10 -27.70
CA SER A 167 5.19 6.77 -26.76
C SER A 167 5.38 6.03 -25.45
N LEU A 168 4.29 5.54 -24.82
CA LEU A 168 4.40 4.86 -23.52
C LEU A 168 5.13 3.51 -23.63
N LEU A 169 4.99 2.83 -24.78
CA LEU A 169 5.72 1.58 -25.01
C LEU A 169 7.21 1.85 -25.21
N GLU A 170 7.56 2.92 -25.92
CA GLU A 170 8.96 3.31 -26.13
C GLU A 170 9.63 3.72 -24.81
N GLU A 171 8.94 4.53 -23.98
CA GLU A 171 9.44 4.93 -22.66
C GLU A 171 9.72 3.71 -21.74
N GLU A 172 8.79 2.73 -21.70
CA GLU A 172 8.99 1.50 -20.93
C GLU A 172 10.11 0.62 -21.50
N TYR A 173 10.26 0.61 -22.83
CA TYR A 173 11.36 -0.09 -23.50
C TYR A 173 12.71 0.53 -23.12
N GLU A 174 12.84 1.85 -23.16
CA GLU A 174 14.05 2.56 -22.77
C GLU A 174 14.38 2.33 -21.29
N ARG A 175 13.38 2.42 -20.40
CA ARG A 175 13.55 2.14 -18.96
C ARG A 175 14.10 0.72 -18.75
N THR A 176 13.48 -0.27 -19.40
CA THR A 176 13.90 -1.67 -19.29
C THR A 176 15.31 -1.89 -19.84
N LYS A 177 15.63 -1.25 -20.96
CA LYS A 177 16.96 -1.30 -21.58
C LYS A 177 18.02 -0.72 -20.65
N CYS A 178 17.76 0.42 -19.99
CA CYS A 178 18.67 0.99 -19.00
C CYS A 178 18.93 0.04 -17.82
N LEU A 179 17.90 -0.63 -17.30
CA LEU A 179 18.06 -1.62 -16.21
C LEU A 179 18.89 -2.84 -16.64
N LEU A 180 18.85 -3.21 -17.92
CA LEU A 180 19.62 -4.33 -18.46
C LEU A 180 21.09 -4.01 -18.70
N GLN A 181 21.46 -2.73 -18.92
CA GLN A 181 22.84 -2.33 -19.24
C GLN A 181 23.85 -2.78 -18.18
N GLU A 182 23.49 -2.74 -16.89
CA GLU A 182 24.36 -3.23 -15.82
C GLU A 182 24.66 -4.72 -15.96
N ARG A 183 23.62 -5.51 -16.27
CA ARG A 183 23.73 -6.96 -16.49
C ARG A 183 24.54 -7.29 -17.74
N GLU A 184 24.37 -6.50 -18.79
CA GLU A 184 25.18 -6.63 -20.01
C GLU A 184 26.66 -6.31 -19.76
N ALA A 185 26.95 -5.28 -18.96
CA ALA A 185 28.30 -4.93 -18.55
C ALA A 185 28.95 -6.03 -17.69
N GLU A 186 28.19 -6.65 -16.78
CA GLU A 186 28.64 -7.81 -16.00
C GLU A 186 28.87 -9.04 -16.88
N LYS A 187 27.98 -9.30 -17.84
CA LYS A 187 28.10 -10.38 -18.82
C LYS A 187 29.38 -10.25 -19.64
N MET A 188 29.77 -9.04 -20.05
CA MET A 188 31.01 -8.80 -20.80
C MET A 188 32.27 -9.12 -19.97
N LYS A 189 32.22 -8.97 -18.63
CA LYS A 189 33.36 -9.22 -17.74
C LYS A 189 33.49 -10.70 -17.37
N ASN A 190 32.37 -11.35 -17.06
CA ASN A 190 32.36 -12.67 -16.42
C ASN A 190 31.99 -13.81 -17.37
N GLY A 191 31.50 -13.49 -18.57
CA GLY A 191 30.82 -14.43 -19.45
C GLY A 191 29.44 -14.82 -18.90
N CYS A 192 28.44 -14.95 -19.76
CA CYS A 192 27.11 -15.42 -19.36
C CYS A 192 26.48 -16.22 -20.49
N SER A 193 25.84 -17.34 -20.17
CA SER A 193 25.06 -18.15 -21.11
C SER A 193 23.59 -17.71 -21.09
N ILE A 194 22.97 -17.62 -22.27
CA ILE A 194 21.52 -17.41 -22.39
C ILE A 194 20.88 -18.79 -22.48
N MET A 195 20.00 -19.12 -21.53
CA MET A 195 19.16 -20.32 -21.60
C MET A 195 17.84 -19.93 -22.24
N THR A 196 17.59 -20.42 -23.44
CA THR A 196 16.31 -20.22 -24.15
C THR A 196 15.39 -21.40 -23.83
N ASP A 197 14.29 -21.15 -23.13
CA ASP A 197 13.22 -22.11 -22.94
C ASP A 197 12.17 -21.94 -24.04
N ALA A 198 12.06 -22.95 -24.92
CA ALA A 198 11.00 -23.01 -25.92
C ALA A 198 9.90 -23.96 -25.45
N CYS A 199 8.66 -23.49 -25.42
CA CYS A 199 7.48 -24.32 -25.21
C CYS A 199 6.59 -24.28 -26.45
N PHE A 200 6.14 -25.45 -26.89
CA PHE A 200 5.17 -25.57 -27.99
C PHE A 200 3.76 -25.55 -27.42
N PHE A 201 2.94 -24.60 -27.85
CA PHE A 201 1.50 -24.60 -27.58
C PHE A 201 0.82 -25.48 -28.62
N ALA A 202 0.34 -26.65 -28.20
CA ALA A 202 -0.50 -27.50 -29.03
C ALA A 202 -1.93 -26.96 -29.01
N GLU A 203 -2.39 -26.36 -30.12
CA GLU A 203 -3.81 -26.06 -30.31
C GLU A 203 -4.56 -27.39 -30.45
N SER A 204 -5.33 -27.74 -29.43
CA SER A 204 -6.30 -28.83 -29.51
C SER A 204 -7.54 -28.27 -30.22
N THR A 205 -7.60 -28.40 -31.54
CA THR A 205 -8.81 -28.19 -32.32
C THR A 205 -9.82 -29.26 -31.92
N LEU A 206 -10.93 -28.83 -31.30
CA LEU A 206 -12.17 -29.61 -31.18
C LEU A 206 -12.96 -29.56 -32.48
#